data_AF-A0A3D4UN41-F1
#
_entry.id   AF-A0A3D4UN41-F1
#
_cell.length_a   1.000
_cell.length_b   1.000
_cell.length_c   1.000
_cell.angle_alpha   90.00
_cell.angle_beta   90.00
_cell.angle_gamma   90.00
#
_symmetry.space_group_name_H-M   'P 1'
#
loop_
_entity.id
_entity.type
_entity.pdbx_description
1 polymer ?
#
loop_
_entity_poly.entity_id
_entity_poly.type
_entity_poly.pdbx_seq_one_letter_code
_entity_poly.pdbx_strand_id
1 'polypeptide(L)'
;DGKWIVFPDGRELTDPVMIRDAESKNVKNGDKVVIEIIEYPENGRLAMGVVTKVLGAAGEPDVETQAVIAAYSLPSNDFPEACVQQAREATARFEEEMDLYETKGIEALDMRRDLTGDFITTIDPPDAKDYDDAISIKRLDNGEWELGIHIADVAHYIEPGSAL
;
A
#
# COMPACT_ATOMS: atom_id res chain seq x y z
N ASP A 1 23.64 -21.84 26.96
CA ASP A 1 23.66 -22.93 25.97
C ASP A 1 23.57 -22.52 24.50
N GLY A 2 23.85 -21.27 24.11
CA GLY A 2 24.05 -20.89 22.69
C GLY A 2 22.88 -21.20 21.74
N LYS A 3 21.69 -21.45 22.28
CA LYS A 3 20.49 -21.82 21.55
C LYS A 3 19.56 -20.61 21.51
N TRP A 4 19.19 -20.21 20.30
CA TRP A 4 18.25 -19.13 20.07
C TRP A 4 16.83 -19.69 19.99
N ILE A 5 15.91 -18.99 20.62
CA ILE A 5 14.47 -19.29 20.58
C ILE A 5 13.71 -18.03 20.22
N VAL A 6 12.60 -18.20 19.53
CA VAL A 6 11.64 -17.14 19.23
C VAL A 6 10.33 -17.49 19.91
N PHE A 7 9.74 -16.48 20.56
CA PHE A 7 8.38 -16.56 21.09
C PHE A 7 7.45 -15.97 20.02
N PRO A 8 6.50 -16.75 19.49
CA PRO A 8 5.57 -16.23 18.50
C PRO A 8 4.60 -15.22 19.12
N ASP A 9 4.26 -14.17 18.36
CA ASP A 9 3.27 -13.15 18.78
C ASP A 9 1.81 -13.63 18.69
N GLY A 10 1.57 -14.67 17.90
CA GLY A 10 0.23 -15.17 17.57
C GLY A 10 -0.43 -15.98 18.69
N ARG A 11 -1.72 -16.31 18.49
CA ARG A 11 -2.48 -17.15 19.45
C ARG A 11 -2.50 -18.63 19.11
N GLU A 12 -2.18 -18.98 17.86
CA GLU A 12 -2.25 -20.36 17.37
C GLU A 12 -1.01 -21.16 17.75
N LEU A 13 0.18 -20.59 17.52
CA LEU A 13 1.44 -21.15 17.95
C LEU A 13 1.92 -20.39 19.18
N THR A 14 1.78 -20.97 20.36
CA THR A 14 2.19 -20.35 21.63
C THR A 14 3.49 -20.92 22.16
N ASP A 15 3.87 -22.12 21.72
CA ASP A 15 5.10 -22.76 22.12
C ASP A 15 6.31 -22.09 21.43
N PRO A 16 7.45 -21.95 22.14
CA PRO A 16 8.64 -21.34 21.57
C PRO A 16 9.21 -22.18 20.42
N VAL A 17 9.76 -21.49 19.43
CA VAL A 17 10.39 -22.12 18.25
C VAL A 17 11.91 -22.02 18.38
N MET A 18 12.59 -23.14 18.21
CA MET A 18 14.06 -23.22 18.18
C MET A 18 14.59 -22.68 16.86
N ILE A 19 15.56 -21.76 16.89
CA ILE A 19 16.11 -21.14 15.69
C ILE A 19 17.52 -21.65 15.42
N ARG A 20 17.76 -22.18 14.21
CA ARG A 20 19.05 -22.79 13.84
C ARG A 20 20.09 -21.79 13.36
N ASP A 21 19.66 -20.70 12.73
CA ASP A 21 20.51 -19.81 11.93
C ASP A 21 20.61 -18.38 12.47
N ALA A 22 20.09 -18.12 13.68
CA ALA A 22 20.03 -16.79 14.29
C ALA A 22 21.38 -16.06 14.29
N GLU A 23 22.46 -16.76 14.63
CA GLU A 23 23.82 -16.20 14.67
C GLU A 23 24.31 -15.76 13.28
N SER A 24 23.92 -16.48 12.23
CA SER A 24 24.30 -16.15 10.85
C SER A 24 23.55 -14.93 10.29
N LYS A 25 22.48 -14.52 10.96
CA LYS A 25 21.58 -13.42 10.56
C LYS A 25 21.78 -12.15 11.38
N ASN A 26 22.81 -12.09 12.22
CA ASN A 26 23.11 -10.96 13.11
C ASN A 26 21.93 -10.54 14.01
N VAL A 27 21.07 -11.49 14.38
CA VAL A 27 19.94 -11.26 15.27
C VAL A 27 20.45 -10.90 16.67
N LYS A 28 19.85 -9.90 17.30
CA LYS A 28 20.10 -9.54 18.70
C LYS A 28 18.97 -10.03 19.59
N ASN A 29 19.29 -10.24 20.87
CA ASN A 29 18.25 -10.54 21.85
C ASN A 29 17.29 -9.35 21.96
N GLY A 30 15.99 -9.63 21.91
CA GLY A 30 14.93 -8.62 21.88
C GLY A 30 14.56 -8.13 20.47
N ASP A 31 15.23 -8.62 19.42
CA ASP A 31 14.78 -8.35 18.06
C ASP A 31 13.52 -9.14 17.73
N LYS A 32 12.64 -8.50 16.96
CA LYS A 32 11.49 -9.10 16.32
C LYS A 32 11.90 -9.65 14.96
N VAL A 33 11.46 -10.87 14.66
CA VAL A 33 11.88 -11.61 13.46
C VAL A 33 10.69 -12.31 12.81
N VAL A 34 10.79 -12.51 11.49
CA VAL A 34 9.93 -13.42 10.74
C VAL A 34 10.67 -14.74 10.59
N ILE A 35 9.98 -15.84 10.85
CA ILE A 35 10.54 -17.18 10.79
C ILE A 35 9.75 -18.07 9.84
N GLU A 36 10.43 -19.02 9.23
CA GLU A 36 9.83 -20.15 8.53
C GLU A 36 10.01 -21.41 9.38
N ILE A 37 8.92 -22.16 9.63
CA ILE A 37 8.98 -23.43 10.33
C ILE A 37 9.48 -24.50 9.37
N ILE A 38 10.60 -25.13 9.72
CA ILE A 38 11.21 -26.21 8.93
C ILE A 38 10.94 -27.59 9.54
N GLU A 39 10.68 -27.65 10.84
CA GLU A 39 10.29 -28.87 11.55
C GLU A 39 9.16 -28.53 12.52
N TYR A 40 8.00 -29.19 12.35
CA TYR A 40 6.86 -29.06 13.27
C TYR A 40 7.12 -29.79 14.60
N PRO A 41 6.45 -29.40 15.69
CA PRO A 41 6.67 -30.02 16.98
C PRO A 41 6.17 -31.48 16.98
N GLU A 42 7.02 -32.43 17.38
CA GLU A 42 6.70 -33.86 17.46
C GLU A 42 7.26 -34.49 18.73
N ASN A 43 6.51 -35.42 19.34
CA ASN A 43 6.97 -36.24 20.47
C ASN A 43 7.56 -35.43 21.64
N GLY A 44 6.97 -34.26 21.95
CA GLY A 44 7.44 -33.37 23.02
C GLY A 44 8.67 -32.53 22.67
N ARG A 45 9.12 -32.53 21.41
CA ARG A 45 10.15 -31.63 20.91
C ARG A 45 9.50 -30.33 20.43
N LEU A 46 10.17 -29.21 20.71
CA LEU A 46 9.79 -27.90 20.17
C LEU A 46 9.93 -27.88 18.64
N ALA A 47 9.14 -27.03 18.00
CA ALA A 47 9.30 -26.71 16.59
C ALA A 47 10.68 -26.13 16.31
N MET A 48 11.16 -26.28 15.07
CA MET A 48 12.39 -25.64 14.61
C MET A 48 12.12 -24.76 13.40
N GLY A 49 12.78 -23.61 13.36
CA GLY A 49 12.64 -22.63 12.30
C GLY A 49 13.96 -21.97 11.91
N VAL A 50 13.87 -21.18 10.85
CA VAL A 50 14.95 -20.31 10.34
C VAL A 50 14.45 -18.89 10.22
N VAL A 51 15.34 -17.91 10.37
CA VAL A 51 14.99 -16.49 10.25
C VAL A 51 14.98 -16.08 8.79
N THR A 52 13.81 -15.70 8.30
CA THR A 52 13.64 -15.17 6.94
C THR A 52 13.85 -13.66 6.90
N LYS A 53 13.47 -12.95 7.96
CA LYS A 53 13.64 -11.49 8.06
C LYS A 53 13.90 -11.04 9.50
N VAL A 54 14.84 -10.13 9.68
CA VAL A 54 15.05 -9.40 10.95
C VAL A 54 14.34 -8.06 10.82
N LEU A 55 13.38 -7.78 11.70
CA LEU A 55 12.60 -6.53 11.65
C LEU A 55 13.27 -5.42 12.45
N GLY A 56 13.89 -5.76 13.58
CA GLY A 56 14.57 -4.82 14.47
C GLY A 56 14.16 -5.00 15.93
N ALA A 57 14.49 -4.03 16.79
CA ALA A 57 14.19 -4.12 18.22
C ALA A 57 12.66 -4.09 18.47
N ALA A 58 12.17 -5.03 19.28
CA ALA A 58 10.77 -5.09 19.66
C ALA A 58 10.33 -3.84 20.44
N GLY A 59 9.09 -3.40 20.21
CA GLY A 59 8.51 -2.19 20.83
C GLY A 59 8.74 -0.90 20.06
N GLU A 60 9.62 -0.88 19.05
CA GLU A 60 9.75 0.26 18.15
C GLU A 60 8.53 0.35 17.21
N PRO A 61 7.87 1.51 17.05
CA PRO A 61 6.62 1.62 16.28
C PRO A 61 6.69 1.06 14.85
N ASP A 62 7.79 1.31 14.14
CA ASP A 62 8.00 0.82 12.78
C ASP A 62 8.16 -0.71 12.75
N VAL A 63 8.84 -1.29 13.75
CA VAL A 63 9.05 -2.74 13.87
C VAL A 63 7.72 -3.43 14.17
N GLU A 64 6.91 -2.85 15.06
CA GLU A 64 5.57 -3.38 15.37
C GLU A 64 4.65 -3.33 14.14
N THR A 65 4.70 -2.24 13.38
CA THR A 65 3.96 -2.11 12.11
C THR A 65 4.39 -3.16 11.11
N GLN A 66 5.70 -3.35 10.90
CA GLN A 66 6.22 -4.37 10.00
C GLN A 66 5.88 -5.79 10.45
N ALA A 67 5.84 -6.05 11.75
CA ALA A 67 5.44 -7.34 12.29
C ALA A 67 3.97 -7.65 12.01
N VAL A 68 3.09 -6.66 12.14
CA VAL A 68 1.67 -6.81 11.76
C VAL A 68 1.54 -7.09 10.26
N ILE A 69 2.24 -6.33 9.41
CA ILE A 69 2.26 -6.57 7.96
C ILE A 69 2.66 -8.02 7.65
N ALA A 70 3.75 -8.51 8.27
CA ALA A 70 4.23 -9.86 8.08
C ALA A 70 3.24 -10.92 8.62
N ALA A 71 2.68 -10.73 9.82
CA ALA A 71 1.79 -11.69 10.47
C ALA A 71 0.50 -11.93 9.67
N TYR A 72 -0.03 -10.88 9.02
CA TYR A 72 -1.23 -10.98 8.20
C TYR A 72 -0.94 -11.18 6.71
N SER A 73 0.33 -11.38 6.34
CA SER A 73 0.77 -11.50 4.94
C SER A 73 0.25 -10.34 4.07
N LEU A 74 0.23 -9.13 4.64
CA LEU A 74 -0.14 -7.94 3.88
C LEU A 74 0.96 -7.67 2.83
N PRO A 75 0.60 -7.19 1.64
CA PRO A 75 1.58 -6.80 0.64
C PRO A 75 2.61 -5.85 1.25
N SER A 76 3.90 -6.13 1.02
CA SER A 76 4.94 -5.18 1.42
C SER A 76 4.82 -3.90 0.58
N ASN A 77 5.42 -2.80 1.04
CA ASN A 77 5.44 -1.52 0.34
C ASN A 77 6.21 -1.54 -1.00
N ASP A 78 6.64 -2.70 -1.48
CA ASP A 78 7.48 -2.85 -2.65
C ASP A 78 6.62 -3.20 -3.87
N PHE A 79 6.27 -2.20 -4.66
CA PHE A 79 5.69 -2.44 -5.97
C PHE A 79 6.75 -3.02 -6.93
N PRO A 80 6.40 -3.98 -7.80
CA PRO A 80 7.30 -4.43 -8.87
C PRO A 80 7.83 -3.25 -9.70
N GLU A 81 9.07 -3.33 -10.17
CA GLU A 81 9.67 -2.25 -10.98
C GLU A 81 8.82 -1.89 -12.21
N ALA A 82 8.16 -2.88 -12.81
CA ALA A 82 7.24 -2.65 -13.92
C ALA A 82 6.05 -1.74 -13.53
N CYS A 83 5.49 -1.89 -12.33
CA CYS A 83 4.43 -1.03 -11.80
C CYS A 83 4.94 0.40 -11.57
N VAL A 84 6.13 0.53 -10.97
CA VAL A 84 6.77 1.84 -10.72
C VAL A 84 7.08 2.55 -12.03
N GLN A 85 7.58 1.81 -13.02
CA GLN A 85 7.88 2.35 -14.35
C GLN A 85 6.59 2.79 -15.06
N GLN A 86 5.53 1.98 -15.03
CA GLN A 86 4.23 2.37 -15.58
C GLN A 86 3.67 3.64 -14.91
N ALA A 87 3.81 3.78 -13.58
CA ALA A 87 3.38 4.99 -12.87
C ALA A 87 4.13 6.24 -13.37
N ARG A 88 5.45 6.13 -13.60
CA ARG A 88 6.27 7.23 -14.15
C ARG A 88 5.83 7.61 -15.57
N GLU A 89 5.55 6.61 -16.41
CA GLU A 89 5.07 6.83 -17.77
C GLU A 89 3.70 7.52 -17.79
N ALA A 90 2.80 7.12 -16.87
CA ALA A 90 1.51 7.75 -16.70
C ALA A 90 1.62 9.23 -16.31
N THR A 91 2.58 9.58 -15.44
CA THR A 91 2.91 10.99 -15.11
C THR A 91 3.42 11.76 -16.31
N ALA A 92 4.38 11.22 -17.05
CA ALA A 92 4.93 11.90 -18.23
C ALA A 92 3.86 12.16 -19.31
N ARG A 93 2.99 11.17 -19.56
CA ARG A 93 1.87 11.32 -20.49
C ARG A 93 0.89 12.42 -20.03
N PHE A 94 0.60 12.49 -18.73
CA PHE A 94 -0.25 13.53 -18.19
C PHE A 94 0.36 14.93 -18.37
N GLU A 95 1.67 15.09 -18.14
CA GLU A 95 2.37 16.35 -18.39
C GLU A 95 2.25 16.78 -19.87
N GLU A 96 2.45 15.85 -20.81
CA GLU A 96 2.26 16.12 -22.24
C GLU A 96 0.80 16.51 -22.59
N GLU A 97 -0.19 15.84 -21.99
CA GLU A 97 -1.61 16.19 -22.16
C GLU A 97 -1.90 17.61 -21.65
N MET A 98 -1.31 18.00 -20.52
CA MET A 98 -1.49 19.34 -19.94
C MET A 98 -0.81 20.44 -20.78
N ASP A 99 0.39 20.19 -21.32
CA ASP A 99 1.07 21.12 -22.24
C ASP A 99 0.21 21.39 -23.49
N LEU A 100 -0.43 20.34 -24.03
CA LEU A 100 -1.35 20.46 -25.15
C LEU A 100 -2.64 21.20 -24.75
N TYR A 101 -3.17 20.94 -23.56
CA TYR A 101 -4.35 21.63 -23.03
C TYR A 101 -4.09 23.14 -22.87
N GLU A 102 -2.91 23.56 -22.41
CA GLU A 102 -2.58 24.98 -22.30
C GLU A 102 -2.62 25.71 -23.64
N THR A 103 -2.26 25.03 -24.74
CA THR A 103 -2.18 25.64 -26.07
C THR A 103 -3.46 25.51 -26.89
N LYS A 104 -4.22 24.42 -26.73
CA LYS A 104 -5.40 24.10 -27.55
C LYS A 104 -6.71 24.03 -26.75
N GLY A 105 -6.65 24.17 -25.43
CA GLY A 105 -7.80 24.01 -24.54
C GLY A 105 -8.34 22.57 -24.56
N ILE A 106 -9.64 22.43 -24.28
CA ILE A 106 -10.32 21.13 -24.18
C ILE A 106 -10.22 20.28 -25.45
N GLU A 107 -10.00 20.88 -26.63
CA GLU A 107 -9.82 20.13 -27.89
C GLU A 107 -8.57 19.22 -27.87
N ALA A 108 -7.62 19.47 -26.96
CA ALA A 108 -6.48 18.57 -26.73
C ALA A 108 -6.87 17.25 -26.03
N LEU A 109 -7.99 17.23 -25.31
CA LEU A 109 -8.43 16.13 -24.47
C LEU A 109 -9.68 15.49 -25.08
N ASP A 110 -9.47 14.55 -26.01
CA ASP A 110 -10.56 13.90 -26.74
C ASP A 110 -11.55 13.21 -25.80
N MET A 111 -12.83 13.25 -26.17
CA MET A 111 -13.95 12.67 -25.42
C MET A 111 -14.13 13.17 -23.97
N ARG A 112 -13.43 14.23 -23.54
CA ARG A 112 -13.62 14.83 -22.21
C ARG A 112 -14.59 16.02 -22.26
N ARG A 113 -15.40 16.16 -21.21
CA ARG A 113 -16.24 17.33 -20.97
C ARG A 113 -15.47 18.32 -20.10
N ASP A 114 -15.40 19.58 -20.54
CA ASP A 114 -14.83 20.65 -19.71
C ASP A 114 -15.82 21.04 -18.60
N LEU A 115 -15.38 20.90 -17.35
CA LEU A 115 -16.09 21.30 -16.14
C LEU A 115 -15.24 22.27 -15.29
N THR A 116 -14.10 22.74 -15.80
CA THR A 116 -13.15 23.56 -15.03
C THR A 116 -13.69 24.93 -14.64
N GLY A 117 -14.75 25.40 -15.29
CA GLY A 117 -15.49 26.61 -14.92
C GLY A 117 -16.55 26.42 -13.83
N ASP A 118 -16.87 25.18 -13.44
CA ASP A 118 -17.86 24.90 -12.40
C ASP A 118 -17.23 24.96 -11.01
N PHE A 119 -18.00 25.41 -10.00
CA PHE A 119 -17.58 25.32 -8.61
C PHE A 119 -17.72 23.88 -8.10
N ILE A 120 -16.58 23.19 -8.03
CA ILE A 120 -16.44 21.79 -7.59
C ILE A 120 -15.52 21.77 -6.36
N THR A 121 -15.92 21.06 -5.30
CA THR A 121 -15.15 20.98 -4.04
C THR A 121 -15.14 19.56 -3.48
N THR A 122 -14.13 19.24 -2.68
CA THR A 122 -14.05 18.00 -1.89
C THR A 122 -14.40 18.29 -0.42
N ILE A 123 -14.70 17.25 0.37
CA ILE A 123 -14.98 17.35 1.82
C ILE A 123 -14.28 16.19 2.53
N ASP A 124 -13.09 16.47 3.06
CA ASP A 124 -12.18 15.43 3.57
C ASP A 124 -11.61 15.77 4.95
N PRO A 125 -11.08 14.77 5.69
CA PRO A 125 -10.24 15.00 6.86
C PRO A 125 -9.03 15.90 6.56
N PRO A 126 -8.52 16.66 7.55
CA PRO A 126 -7.41 17.60 7.35
C PRO A 126 -6.08 16.93 6.98
N ASP A 127 -5.95 15.63 7.19
CA ASP A 127 -4.78 14.81 6.90
C ASP A 127 -4.92 13.93 5.64
N ALA A 128 -6.04 14.06 4.91
CA ALA A 128 -6.25 13.37 3.64
C ALA A 128 -5.21 13.80 2.60
N LYS A 129 -4.76 12.85 1.77
CA LYS A 129 -3.76 13.09 0.70
C LYS A 129 -4.25 12.63 -0.67
N ASP A 130 -5.32 11.87 -0.69
CA ASP A 130 -5.95 11.16 -1.78
C ASP A 130 -7.43 11.56 -1.83
N TYR A 131 -7.74 12.48 -2.73
CA TYR A 131 -9.10 13.01 -2.90
C TYR A 131 -9.79 12.26 -4.04
N ASP A 132 -10.53 11.21 -3.70
CA ASP A 132 -11.16 10.33 -4.68
C ASP A 132 -12.48 10.87 -5.23
N ASP A 133 -13.11 11.80 -4.51
CA ASP A 133 -14.40 12.38 -4.89
C ASP A 133 -14.48 13.90 -4.69
N ALA A 134 -15.35 14.50 -5.48
CA ALA A 134 -15.73 15.90 -5.38
C ALA A 134 -17.21 16.07 -5.71
N ILE A 135 -17.80 17.17 -5.23
CA ILE A 135 -19.20 17.49 -5.43
C ILE A 135 -19.38 18.90 -6.00
N SER A 136 -20.43 19.06 -6.80
CA SER A 136 -20.95 20.37 -7.18
C SER A 136 -22.46 20.40 -7.05
N ILE A 137 -23.01 21.58 -6.75
CA ILE A 137 -24.45 21.79 -6.68
C ILE A 137 -24.80 23.10 -7.39
N LYS A 138 -25.75 23.04 -8.32
CA LYS A 138 -26.27 24.23 -9.00
C LYS A 138 -27.78 24.17 -9.12
N ARG A 139 -28.42 25.34 -9.05
CA ARG A 139 -29.84 25.49 -9.30
C ARG A 139 -30.08 25.74 -10.78
N LEU A 140 -30.98 24.99 -11.38
CA LEU A 140 -31.36 25.10 -12.79
C LEU A 140 -32.46 26.15 -12.99
N ASP A 141 -32.62 26.64 -14.21
CA ASP A 141 -33.62 27.65 -14.56
C ASP A 141 -35.08 27.19 -14.30
N ASN A 142 -35.32 25.87 -14.37
CA ASN A 142 -36.62 25.26 -14.04
C ASN A 142 -36.89 25.19 -12.53
N GLY A 143 -35.95 25.64 -11.69
CA GLY A 143 -36.04 25.65 -10.23
C GLY A 143 -35.55 24.37 -9.54
N GLU A 144 -35.19 23.33 -10.30
CA GLU A 144 -34.60 22.08 -9.80
C GLU A 144 -33.12 22.26 -9.43
N TRP A 145 -32.55 21.25 -8.78
CA TRP A 145 -31.14 21.21 -8.43
C TRP A 145 -30.44 20.11 -9.23
N GLU A 146 -29.27 20.43 -9.77
CA GLU A 146 -28.33 19.45 -10.31
C GLU A 146 -27.24 19.21 -9.27
N LEU A 147 -27.03 17.94 -8.93
CA LEU A 147 -25.94 17.45 -8.10
C LEU A 147 -24.92 16.73 -9.00
N GLY A 148 -23.70 17.24 -9.05
CA GLY A 148 -22.56 16.56 -9.66
C GLY A 148 -21.81 15.75 -8.60
N ILE A 149 -21.57 14.48 -8.89
CA ILE A 149 -20.64 13.62 -8.15
C ILE A 149 -19.51 13.30 -9.11
N HIS A 150 -18.31 13.76 -8.78
CA HIS A 150 -17.12 13.67 -9.63
C HIS A 150 -16.15 12.71 -8.94
N ILE A 151 -15.74 11.65 -9.62
CA ILE A 151 -14.87 10.60 -9.07
C ILE A 151 -13.53 10.65 -9.80
N ALA A 152 -12.43 10.40 -9.08
CA ALA A 152 -11.10 10.27 -9.65
C ALA A 152 -11.09 9.25 -10.80
N ASP A 153 -10.64 9.68 -11.97
CA ASP A 153 -10.63 8.89 -13.20
C ASP A 153 -9.39 7.99 -13.27
N VAL A 154 -9.27 7.05 -12.31
CA VAL A 154 -8.14 6.12 -12.21
C VAL A 154 -7.98 5.25 -13.46
N ALA A 155 -9.10 4.94 -14.13
CA ALA A 155 -9.12 4.13 -15.35
C ALA A 155 -8.41 4.78 -16.54
N HIS A 156 -8.27 6.11 -16.56
CA HIS A 156 -7.43 6.81 -17.56
C HIS A 156 -5.94 6.45 -17.41
N TYR A 157 -5.50 6.15 -16.19
CA TYR A 157 -4.09 5.90 -15.88
C TYR A 157 -3.72 4.41 -15.85
N ILE A 158 -4.69 3.53 -15.59
CA ILE A 158 -4.44 2.09 -15.43
C ILE A 158 -5.28 1.30 -16.42
N GLU A 159 -4.62 0.71 -17.42
CA GLU A 159 -5.26 -0.13 -18.42
C GLU A 159 -5.46 -1.57 -17.92
N PRO A 160 -6.57 -2.24 -18.28
CA PRO A 160 -6.79 -3.63 -17.89
C PRO A 160 -5.65 -4.55 -18.34
N GLY A 161 -5.06 -5.26 -17.38
CA GLY A 161 -3.97 -6.20 -17.64
C GLY A 161 -2.58 -5.56 -17.76
N SER A 162 -2.47 -4.27 -17.42
CA SER A 162 -1.18 -3.60 -17.26
C SER A 162 -0.39 -4.14 -16.05
N ALA A 163 0.80 -3.61 -15.80
CA ALA A 163 1.58 -4.01 -14.65
C ALA A 163 0.93 -3.55 -13.33
N LEU A 164 0.30 -2.38 -13.34
CA LEU A 164 -0.63 -1.89 -12.31
C LEU A 164 -2.03 -2.47 -12.48
#